data_AF-A0A9D1MEX3-F1
#
_entry.id   AF-A0A9D1MEX3-F1
#
_cell.length_a   1.000
_cell.length_b   1.000
_cell.length_c   1.000
_cell.angle_alpha   90.00
_cell.angle_beta   90.00
_cell.angle_gamma   90.00
#
_symmetry.space_group_name_H-M   'P 1'
#
loop_
_entity.id
_entity.type
_entity.pdbx_description
1 polymer ?
#
loop_
_entity_poly.entity_id
_entity_poly.type
_entity_poly.pdbx_seq_one_letter_code
_entity_poly.pdbx_strand_id
1 'polypeptide(L)' 'MNNPLHSGDICPRTGAYKVINEDGKTLNTVFVGEGETMPPTQHSSCYYEFAD' A
#
# COMPACT_ATOMS: atom_id res chain seq x y z
N MET A 1 -0.98 -15.94 -3.86
CA MET A 1 0.27 -15.17 -3.71
C MET A 1 -0.13 -13.71 -3.74
N ASN A 2 -0.35 -13.09 -2.58
CA ASN A 2 -0.62 -11.65 -2.51
C ASN A 2 0.74 -10.98 -2.33
N ASN A 3 1.32 -10.46 -3.40
CA ASN A 3 2.55 -9.69 -3.28
C ASN A 3 2.22 -8.38 -2.52
N PRO A 4 2.99 -8.02 -1.49
CA PRO A 4 2.90 -6.69 -0.89
C PRO A 4 3.15 -5.64 -1.98
N LEU A 5 2.23 -4.67 -2.10
CA LEU A 5 2.37 -3.55 -3.02
C LEU A 5 3.36 -2.55 -2.42
N HIS A 6 4.24 -1.96 -3.21
CA HIS A 6 5.17 -0.93 -2.75
C HIS A 6 4.85 0.43 -3.39
N SER A 7 5.48 1.47 -2.88
CA SER A 7 5.41 2.80 -3.52
C SER A 7 5.90 2.71 -4.96
N GLY A 8 5.12 3.23 -5.91
CA GLY A 8 5.44 3.15 -7.33
C GLY A 8 4.83 1.94 -8.06
N ASP A 9 4.30 0.95 -7.35
CA ASP A 9 3.51 -0.11 -7.99
C ASP A 9 2.18 0.45 -8.53
N ILE A 10 1.62 -0.24 -9.53
CA ILE A 10 0.28 0.08 -10.03
C ILE A 10 -0.76 -0.55 -9.11
N CYS A 11 -1.67 0.28 -8.63
CA CYS A 11 -2.77 -0.13 -7.80
C CYS A 11 -3.68 -1.11 -8.56
N PRO A 12 -3.85 -2.35 -8.07
CA PRO A 12 -4.58 -3.38 -8.80
C PRO A 12 -6.10 -3.22 -8.71
N ARG A 13 -6.62 -2.49 -7.70
CA ARG A 13 -8.05 -2.27 -7.50
C ARG A 13 -8.31 -1.01 -6.68
N THR A 14 -9.41 -0.33 -6.94
CA THR A 14 -9.80 0.84 -6.14
C THR A 14 -10.15 0.42 -4.71
N GLY A 15 -9.58 1.10 -3.72
CA GLY A 15 -9.96 0.91 -2.32
C GLY A 15 -9.00 1.53 -1.32
N ALA A 16 -9.21 1.19 -0.06
CA ALA A 16 -8.34 1.60 1.03
C ALA A 16 -7.18 0.60 1.18
N TYR A 17 -5.98 1.11 1.35
CA TYR A 17 -4.76 0.35 1.54
C TYR A 17 -4.07 0.82 2.82
N LYS A 18 -3.77 -0.14 3.71
CA LYS A 18 -2.99 0.09 4.93
C LYS A 18 -1.51 0.06 4.58
N VAL A 19 -0.80 1.09 5.02
CA VAL A 19 0.66 1.14 5.00
C VAL A 19 1.17 0.38 6.21
N ILE A 20 1.77 -0.78 5.97
CA ILE A 20 2.38 -1.62 6.99
C ILE A 20 3.90 -1.41 6.97
N ASN A 21 4.51 -1.26 8.15
CA ASN A 21 5.97 -1.16 8.29
C ASN A 21 6.63 -2.53 8.51
N GLU A 22 7.97 -2.54 8.61
CA GLU A 22 8.77 -3.75 8.91
C GLU A 22 8.39 -4.42 10.24
N ASP A 23 7.87 -3.66 11.20
CA ASP A 23 7.39 -4.16 12.50
C ASP A 23 6.00 -4.82 12.40
N GLY A 24 5.38 -4.82 11.22
CA GLY A 24 4.01 -5.33 11.00
C GLY A 24 2.91 -4.42 11.52
N LYS A 25 3.24 -3.17 11.88
CA LYS A 25 2.27 -2.17 12.33
C LYS A 25 1.73 -1.35 11.18
N THR A 26 0.41 -1.12 11.21
CA THR A 26 -0.23 -0.13 10.34
C THR A 26 0.18 1.27 10.76
N LEU A 27 0.90 1.96 9.89
CA LEU A 27 1.27 3.36 10.07
C LEU A 27 0.18 4.30 9.59
N ASN A 28 -0.44 3.99 8.44
CA ASN A 28 -1.42 4.85 7.81
C ASN A 28 -2.40 4.05 6.94
N THR A 29 -3.48 4.68 6.50
CA THR A 29 -4.37 4.16 5.46
C THR A 29 -4.48 5.19 4.35
N VAL A 30 -4.31 4.74 3.10
CA VAL A 30 -4.46 5.58 1.91
C VAL A 30 -5.60 5.03 1.06
N PHE A 31 -6.29 5.90 0.33
CA PHE A 31 -7.27 5.49 -0.65
C PHE A 31 -6.67 5.71 -2.04
N VAL A 32 -6.64 4.66 -2.87
CA VAL A 32 -5.99 4.69 -4.19
C VAL A 32 -6.95 4.08 -5.22
N GLY A 33 -7.02 4.69 -6.40
CA GLY A 33 -7.80 4.17 -7.52
C GLY A 33 -7.09 3.03 -8.25
N GLU A 34 -7.86 2.09 -8.81
CA GLU A 34 -7.35 1.08 -9.75
C GLU A 34 -6.63 1.76 -10.91
N GLY A 35 -5.44 1.26 -11.25
CA GLY A 35 -4.61 1.82 -12.32
C GLY A 35 -3.81 3.07 -11.92
N GLU A 36 -4.04 3.63 -10.73
CA GLU A 36 -3.19 4.71 -10.20
C GLU A 36 -1.89 4.15 -9.62
N THR A 37 -0.88 5.01 -9.49
CA THR A 37 0.38 4.65 -8.85
C THR A 37 0.25 4.74 -7.33
N MET A 38 0.68 3.69 -6.63
CA MET A 38 0.70 3.68 -5.17
C MET A 38 1.56 4.85 -4.66
N PRO A 39 1.06 5.64 -3.68
CA PRO A 39 1.74 6.84 -3.23
C PRO A 39 3.12 6.53 -2.62
N PRO A 40 4.00 7.53 -2.46
CA PRO A 40 5.24 7.33 -1.73
C PRO A 40 4.97 7.03 -0.25
N THR A 41 5.61 6.00 0.28
CA THR A 41 5.63 5.70 1.72
C THR A 41 6.75 6.49 2.40
N GLN A 42 6.63 6.71 3.71
CA GLN A 42 7.69 7.38 4.50
C GLN A 42 9.01 6.59 4.53
N HIS A 43 8.95 5.27 4.31
CA HIS A 43 10.12 4.39 4.27
C HIS A 43 9.99 3.38 3.12
N SER A 44 11.11 3.08 2.44
CA SER A 44 11.18 2.08 1.37
C SER A 44 10.81 0.67 1.82
N SER A 45 10.90 0.42 3.12
CA SER A 45 10.59 -0.86 3.75
C SER A 45 9.09 -1.08 4.01
N CYS A 46 8.26 -0.06 3.80
CA CYS A 46 6.83 -0.16 3.97
C CYS A 46 6.17 -0.81 2.76
N TYR A 47 5.09 -1.54 3.01
CA TYR A 47 4.24 -2.09 1.96
C TYR A 47 2.79 -1.76 2.21
N TYR A 48 1.98 -1.92 1.17
CA TYR A 48 0.56 -1.68 1.17
C TYR A 48 -0.19 -3.01 1.23
N GLU A 49 -1.14 -3.08 2.13
CA GLU A 49 -2.07 -4.19 2.28
C GLU A 49 -3.50 -3.68 2.07
N PHE A 50 -4.30 -4.38 1.26
CA PHE A 50 -5.68 -3.98 1.03
C PHE A 50 -6.48 -4.06 2.34
N ALA A 51 -7.11 -2.96 2.71
CA ALA A 51 -8.08 -2.93 3.80
C ALA A 51 -9.42 -3.38 3.22
N ASP A 52 -9.77 -4.65 3.45
CA ASP A 52 -11.14 -5.15 3.27
C ASP A 52 -12.16 -4.33 4.08
#